data_AF-Q487R6-F1
#
_entry.id   AF-Q487R6-F1
#
_cell.length_a   1.000
_cell.length_b   1.000
_cell.length_c   1.000
_cell.angle_alpha   90.00
_cell.angle_beta   90.00
_cell.angle_gamma   90.00
#
_symmetry.space_group_name_H-M   'P 1'
#
loop_
_entity.id
_entity.type
_entity.pdbx_description
1 polymer ?
#
loop_
_entity_poly.entity_id
_entity_poly.type
_entity_poly.pdbx_seq_one_letter_code
_entity_poly.pdbx_strand_id
1 'polypeptide(L)'
;MRQLRWSDNSAINVFVLPSQHELHQRFAKERLQIFPYQLNRIWHKLTYSGLGVAPTIVASEKELIQAVTKTPGAIGYIDDDTLKKLKQNESTNRIEAPDMEAGQQASGKGVVNVIKIKD
;
A
#
# COMPACT_ATOMS: atom_id res chain seq x y z
N MET A 1 -1.05 12.63 -18.97
CA MET A 1 -1.02 13.54 -17.80
C MET A 1 -0.54 12.77 -16.59
N ARG A 2 0.38 13.34 -15.79
CA ARG A 2 0.88 12.73 -14.54
C ARG A 2 0.29 13.50 -13.37
N GLN A 3 -0.50 12.84 -12.52
CA GLN A 3 -1.15 13.46 -11.38
C GLN A 3 -0.21 13.39 -10.16
N LEU A 4 0.16 14.55 -9.62
CA LEU A 4 1.03 14.70 -8.44
C LEU A 4 0.27 15.14 -7.19
N ARG A 5 -0.96 15.60 -7.37
CA ARG A 5 -1.84 16.10 -6.32
C ARG A 5 -3.21 15.46 -6.47
N TRP A 6 -3.87 15.20 -5.36
CA TRP A 6 -5.27 14.81 -5.35
C TRP A 6 -6.15 15.93 -5.90
N SER A 7 -7.41 15.61 -6.23
CA SER A 7 -8.42 16.62 -6.59
C SER A 7 -8.59 17.70 -5.52
N ASP A 8 -8.27 17.36 -4.27
CA ASP A 8 -8.27 18.23 -3.10
C ASP A 8 -6.98 19.04 -2.92
N ASN A 9 -6.10 19.08 -3.94
CA ASN A 9 -4.81 19.78 -3.90
C ASN A 9 -3.77 19.21 -2.89
N SER A 10 -4.11 18.17 -2.13
CA SER A 10 -3.17 17.45 -1.27
C SER A 10 -2.09 16.71 -2.09
N ALA A 11 -0.84 16.72 -1.63
CA ALA A 11 0.25 16.01 -2.29
C ALA A 11 0.06 14.49 -2.22
N ILE A 12 0.41 13.78 -3.30
CA ILE A 12 0.33 12.31 -3.33
C ILE A 12 1.65 11.74 -2.80
N ASN A 13 1.61 11.16 -1.60
CA ASN A 13 2.75 10.46 -1.00
C ASN A 13 2.64 8.96 -1.26
N VAL A 14 3.52 8.41 -2.08
CA VAL A 14 3.45 6.99 -2.44
C VAL A 14 4.35 6.17 -1.53
N PHE A 15 3.78 5.14 -0.89
CA PHE A 15 4.53 4.16 -0.09
C PHE A 15 4.52 2.80 -0.79
N VAL A 16 5.68 2.16 -0.87
CA VAL A 16 5.85 0.87 -1.56
C VAL A 16 6.73 -0.07 -0.75
N LEU A 17 6.57 -1.37 -0.97
CA LEU A 17 7.46 -2.40 -0.45
C LEU A 17 8.69 -2.58 -1.35
N PRO A 18 9.76 -3.24 -0.88
CA PRO A 18 10.96 -3.46 -1.67
C PRO A 18 10.64 -4.31 -2.91
N SER A 19 11.38 -4.12 -4.01
CA SER A 19 11.12 -4.80 -5.28
C SER A 19 11.10 -6.34 -5.19
N GLN A 20 11.82 -6.91 -4.22
CA GLN A 20 11.90 -8.35 -3.99
C GLN A 20 10.69 -8.89 -3.21
N HIS A 21 9.91 -8.03 -2.56
CA HIS A 21 8.76 -8.45 -1.78
C HIS A 21 7.66 -9.01 -2.67
N GLU A 22 7.18 -10.22 -2.37
CA GLU A 22 6.16 -10.94 -3.16
C GLU A 22 4.93 -10.08 -3.45
N LEU A 23 4.42 -9.38 -2.43
CA LEU A 23 3.29 -8.44 -2.56
C LEU A 23 3.57 -7.32 -3.58
N HIS A 24 4.78 -6.72 -3.57
CA HIS A 24 5.16 -5.71 -4.57
C HIS A 24 5.22 -6.30 -5.97
N GLN A 25 5.79 -7.50 -6.11
CA GLN A 25 5.89 -8.18 -7.39
C GLN A 25 4.53 -8.49 -7.99
N ARG A 26 3.60 -8.99 -7.16
CA ARG A 26 2.21 -9.25 -7.54
C ARG A 26 1.47 -7.97 -7.87
N PHE A 27 1.59 -6.93 -7.05
CA PHE A 27 1.00 -5.62 -7.32
C PHE A 27 1.43 -5.06 -8.68
N ALA A 28 2.73 -5.03 -8.95
CA ALA A 28 3.25 -4.54 -10.22
C ALA A 28 2.69 -5.34 -11.40
N LYS A 29 2.74 -6.68 -11.33
CA LYS A 29 2.32 -7.55 -12.42
C LYS A 29 0.81 -7.57 -12.62
N GLU A 30 0.04 -7.73 -11.55
CA GLU A 30 -1.40 -7.96 -11.63
C GLU A 30 -2.20 -6.67 -11.74
N ARG A 31 -1.79 -5.60 -11.03
CA ARG A 31 -2.52 -4.32 -11.04
C ARG A 31 -1.99 -3.33 -12.06
N LEU A 32 -0.67 -3.19 -12.12
CA LEU A 32 -0.06 -2.22 -13.03
C LEU A 32 0.27 -2.83 -14.40
N GLN A 33 0.14 -4.16 -14.56
CA GLN A 33 0.44 -4.89 -15.79
C GLN A 33 1.89 -4.64 -16.29
N ILE A 34 2.82 -4.44 -15.34
CA ILE A 34 4.25 -4.21 -15.59
C ILE A 34 5.11 -5.01 -14.62
N PHE A 35 6.37 -5.21 -14.97
CA PHE A 35 7.33 -5.84 -14.06
C PHE A 35 7.90 -4.83 -13.04
N PRO A 36 8.31 -5.29 -11.83
CA PRO A 36 8.87 -4.42 -10.79
C PRO A 36 10.03 -3.52 -11.26
N TYR A 37 10.92 -4.05 -12.10
CA TYR A 37 12.04 -3.27 -12.64
C TYR A 37 11.56 -2.14 -13.58
N GLN A 38 10.45 -2.33 -14.29
CA GLN A 38 9.86 -1.29 -15.14
C GLN A 38 9.24 -0.20 -14.28
N LEU A 39 8.54 -0.57 -13.20
CA LEU A 39 8.02 0.39 -12.23
C LEU A 39 9.13 1.23 -11.61
N ASN A 40 10.23 0.59 -11.20
CA ASN A 40 11.41 1.29 -10.68
C ASN A 40 12.01 2.25 -11.73
N ARG A 41 12.15 1.80 -12.99
CA ARG A 41 12.61 2.66 -14.09
C ARG A 41 11.69 3.86 -14.32
N ILE A 42 10.37 3.70 -14.21
CA ILE A 42 9.41 4.80 -14.31
C ILE A 42 9.69 5.81 -13.19
N TRP A 43 9.82 5.37 -11.93
CA TRP A 43 10.15 6.24 -10.81
C TRP A 43 11.49 6.96 -10.97
N HIS A 44 12.54 6.26 -11.41
CA HIS A 44 13.83 6.89 -11.72
C HIS A 44 13.70 7.97 -12.79
N LYS A 45 12.94 7.71 -13.86
CA LYS A 45 12.72 8.72 -14.90
C LYS A 45 11.98 9.94 -14.37
N LEU A 46 10.98 9.73 -13.50
CA LEU A 46 10.18 10.81 -12.92
C LEU A 46 10.99 11.69 -11.95
N THR A 47 11.80 11.06 -11.12
CA THR A 47 12.65 11.72 -10.12
C THR A 47 13.80 12.47 -10.78
N TYR A 48 14.51 11.84 -11.72
CA TYR A 48 15.64 12.45 -12.43
C TYR A 48 15.23 13.66 -13.25
N SER A 49 14.01 13.68 -13.80
CA SER A 49 13.49 14.83 -14.55
C SER A 49 12.95 15.96 -13.65
N GLY A 50 13.03 15.85 -12.32
CA GLY A 50 12.50 16.85 -11.37
C GLY A 50 10.97 16.96 -11.41
N LEU A 51 10.33 15.94 -11.96
CA LEU A 51 8.95 15.98 -12.42
C LEU A 51 8.03 15.13 -11.53
N GLY A 52 8.58 14.40 -10.56
CA GLY A 52 7.83 13.64 -9.57
C GLY A 52 8.67 13.27 -8.36
N VAL A 53 7.97 12.89 -7.29
CA VAL A 53 8.56 12.46 -6.03
C VAL A 53 8.73 10.94 -6.06
N ALA A 54 9.88 10.45 -5.58
CA ALA A 54 10.12 9.02 -5.44
C ALA A 54 9.14 8.41 -4.43
N PRO A 55 8.72 7.15 -4.61
CA PRO A 55 7.97 6.47 -3.57
C PRO A 55 8.88 6.21 -2.37
N THR A 56 8.31 6.28 -1.17
CA THR A 56 9.00 5.88 0.06
C THR A 56 8.93 4.36 0.19
N ILE A 57 10.09 3.72 0.30
CA ILE A 57 10.18 2.26 0.45
C ILE A 57 10.12 1.94 1.95
N VAL A 58 9.16 1.10 2.34
CA VAL A 58 9.00 0.60 3.71
C VAL A 58 9.38 -0.88 3.79
N ALA A 59 9.77 -1.36 4.96
CA ALA A 59 10.33 -2.71 5.10
C ALA A 59 9.26 -3.82 5.17
N SER A 60 8.03 -3.49 5.59
CA SER A 60 6.96 -4.48 5.80
C SER A 60 5.57 -3.94 5.47
N GLU A 61 4.63 -4.86 5.24
CA GLU A 61 3.22 -4.51 5.01
C GLU A 61 2.60 -3.78 6.21
N LYS A 62 2.94 -4.16 7.44
CA LYS A 62 2.50 -3.46 8.65
C LYS A 62 2.98 -2.01 8.68
N GLU A 63 4.24 -1.78 8.31
CA GLU A 63 4.81 -0.45 8.21
C GLU A 63 4.16 0.35 7.08
N LEU A 64 3.83 -0.29 5.94
CA LEU A 64 3.10 0.33 4.85
C LEU A 64 1.73 0.85 5.31
N ILE A 65 0.96 0.01 6.01
CA ILE A 65 -0.33 0.40 6.57
C ILE A 65 -0.15 1.59 7.52
N GLN A 66 0.78 1.48 8.47
CA GLN A 66 1.03 2.55 9.44
C GLN A 66 1.46 3.85 8.76
N ALA A 67 2.33 3.80 7.75
CA ALA A 67 2.80 4.96 7.03
C ALA A 67 1.67 5.65 6.26
N VAL A 68 0.81 4.86 5.59
CA VAL A 68 -0.36 5.38 4.88
C VAL A 68 -1.39 5.95 5.85
N THR A 69 -1.62 5.33 7.00
CA THR A 69 -2.54 5.84 8.03
C THR A 69 -2.04 7.11 8.72
N LYS A 70 -0.73 7.25 8.91
CA LYS A 70 -0.14 8.42 9.56
C LYS A 70 0.06 9.62 8.63
N THR A 71 0.03 9.40 7.32
CA THR A 71 0.40 10.42 6.33
C THR A 71 -0.81 10.84 5.50
N PRO A 72 -1.33 12.06 5.69
CA PRO A 72 -2.40 12.60 4.84
C PRO A 72 -2.03 12.58 3.36
N GLY A 73 -2.98 12.20 2.51
CA GLY A 73 -2.77 12.11 1.06
C GLY A 73 -1.84 10.98 0.62
N ALA A 74 -1.48 10.07 1.53
CA ALA A 74 -0.70 8.90 1.18
C ALA A 74 -1.51 7.85 0.41
N ILE A 75 -0.78 7.08 -0.38
CA ILE A 75 -1.29 5.94 -1.11
C ILE A 75 -0.31 4.78 -0.96
N GLY A 76 -0.88 3.61 -0.74
CA GLY A 76 -0.15 2.37 -0.71
C GLY A 76 -1.07 1.23 -1.13
N TYR A 77 -0.58 0.02 -0.95
CA TYR A 77 -1.26 -1.18 -1.40
C TYR A 77 -1.02 -2.32 -0.42
N ILE A 78 -2.05 -3.14 -0.20
CA ILE A 78 -2.03 -4.26 0.75
C ILE A 78 -2.67 -5.50 0.15
N ASP A 79 -2.42 -6.65 0.75
CA ASP A 79 -3.07 -7.89 0.36
C ASP A 79 -4.55 -7.90 0.80
N ASP A 80 -5.38 -8.66 0.09
CA ASP A 80 -6.80 -8.82 0.41
C ASP A 80 -7.02 -9.46 1.78
N ASP A 81 -6.18 -10.43 2.16
CA ASP A 81 -6.29 -11.09 3.46
C ASP A 81 -6.07 -10.07 4.59
N THR A 82 -5.09 -9.20 4.42
CA THR A 82 -4.82 -8.09 5.32
C THR A 82 -5.98 -7.10 5.37
N LEU A 83 -6.58 -6.76 4.22
CA LEU A 83 -7.74 -5.88 4.18
C LEU A 83 -8.95 -6.50 4.93
N LYS A 84 -9.19 -7.81 4.77
CA LYS A 84 -10.27 -8.51 5.48
C LYS A 84 -10.06 -8.45 6.99
N LYS A 85 -8.83 -8.69 7.46
CA LYS A 85 -8.45 -8.57 8.87
C LYS A 85 -8.66 -7.16 9.42
N LEU A 86 -8.31 -6.13 8.63
CA LEU A 86 -8.55 -4.73 8.99
C LEU A 86 -10.06 -4.42 9.10
N LYS A 87 -10.88 -4.85 8.13
CA LYS A 87 -12.34 -4.62 8.23
C LYS A 87 -13.01 -5.37 9.38
N GLN A 88 -12.51 -6.56 9.70
CA GLN A 88 -12.99 -7.34 10.84
C GLN A 88 -12.61 -6.69 12.18
N ASN A 89 -11.40 -6.15 12.31
CA ASN A 89 -10.96 -5.52 13.56
C ASN A 89 -11.69 -4.19 13.85
N GLU A 90 -12.12 -3.44 12.82
CA GLU A 90 -12.95 -2.24 13.00
C GLU A 90 -14.36 -2.56 13.53
N SER A 91 -14.86 -3.77 13.27
CA SER A 91 -16.15 -4.24 13.79
C SER A 91 -16.05 -4.73 15.24
N THR A 92 -14.89 -5.23 15.66
CA THR A 92 -14.65 -5.72 17.03
C THR A 92 -14.30 -4.58 18.01
N ASN A 93 -13.73 -3.46 17.55
CA ASN A 93 -13.29 -2.38 18.43
C ASN A 93 -14.43 -1.46 18.97
N ARG A 94 -15.70 -1.91 18.92
CA ARG A 94 -16.83 -1.22 19.57
C ARG A 94 -17.27 -1.87 20.88
N ILE A 95 -16.71 -3.01 21.28
CA ILE A 95 -16.99 -3.64 22.57
C ILE A 95 -15.66 -4.18 23.16
N GLU A 96 -15.46 -3.92 24.44
CA GLU A 96 -14.21 -3.98 25.20
C GLU A 96 -13.59 -5.39 25.34
N ALA A 97 -12.29 -5.49 25.04
CA ALA A 97 -11.23 -6.30 25.69
C ALA A 97 -11.40 -7.85 25.84
N PRO A 98 -10.39 -8.58 26.36
CA PRO A 98 -9.51 -9.46 25.59
C PRO A 98 -9.71 -10.95 25.89
N ASP A 99 -9.52 -11.83 24.91
CA ASP A 99 -9.12 -13.21 25.21
C ASP A 99 -8.29 -13.83 24.09
N MET A 100 -7.35 -14.65 24.54
CA MET A 100 -6.33 -15.33 23.76
C MET A 100 -6.96 -16.38 22.83
N GLU A 101 -6.48 -16.52 21.58
CA GLU A 101 -6.05 -17.83 21.04
C GLU A 101 -5.44 -17.75 19.63
N ALA A 102 -4.53 -18.70 19.40
CA ALA A 102 -3.77 -18.92 18.17
C ALA A 102 -4.64 -19.46 17.03
N GLY A 103 -4.24 -19.21 15.78
CA GLY A 103 -4.92 -19.81 14.64
C GLY A 103 -4.28 -19.55 13.28
N GLN A 104 -3.66 -20.60 12.76
CA GLN A 104 -2.95 -20.79 11.49
C GLN A 104 -3.65 -20.27 10.20
N GLN A 105 -2.81 -19.75 9.30
CA GLN A 105 -2.77 -19.87 7.82
C GLN A 105 -4.05 -20.11 7.00
N ALA A 106 -4.28 -19.28 5.97
CA ALA A 106 -4.83 -19.74 4.70
C ALA A 106 -4.37 -18.86 3.52
N SER A 107 -3.78 -19.54 2.53
CA SER A 107 -3.39 -19.06 1.21
C SER A 107 -4.62 -18.76 0.36
N GLY A 108 -4.70 -17.57 -0.23
CA GLY A 108 -5.77 -17.19 -1.15
C GLY A 108 -5.33 -16.06 -2.07
N LYS A 109 -4.92 -16.42 -3.29
CA LYS A 109 -4.59 -15.50 -4.39
C LYS A 109 -5.70 -14.45 -4.58
N GLY A 110 -5.37 -13.17 -4.53
CA GLY A 110 -6.34 -12.13 -4.90
C GLY A 110 -5.84 -10.71 -4.67
N VAL A 111 -5.78 -9.93 -5.76
CA VAL A 111 -6.38 -8.59 -5.86
C VAL A 111 -5.85 -7.58 -4.82
N VAL A 112 -4.68 -7.01 -5.12
CA VAL A 112 -4.06 -5.95 -4.30
C VAL A 112 -4.95 -4.70 -4.23
N ASN A 113 -5.31 -4.22 -3.04
CA ASN A 113 -6.22 -3.08 -2.86
C ASN A 113 -5.47 -1.80 -2.53
N VAL A 114 -5.91 -0.68 -3.11
CA VAL A 114 -5.33 0.66 -2.91
C VAL A 114 -6.14 1.40 -1.85
N ILE A 115 -5.51 1.69 -0.71
CA ILE A 115 -6.12 2.48 0.35
C ILE A 115 -5.74 3.95 0.18
N LYS A 116 -6.75 4.83 0.20
CA LYS A 116 -6.59 6.28 0.32
C LYS A 116 -7.27 6.71 1.61
N ILE A 117 -6.51 7.31 2.50
CA ILE A 117 -7.06 7.89 3.73
C ILE A 117 -7.28 9.37 3.44
N LYS A 118 -8.53 9.78 3.60
CA LYS A 118 -9.01 11.14 3.39
C LYS A 118 -9.33 11.67 4.79
N ASP A 119 -8.67 12.74 5.19
CA ASP A 119 -9.15 13.56 6.31
C ASP A 119 -10.52 14.17 5.95
#